data_AF-A0A938KEM6-F1
#
_entry.id   AF-A0A938KEM6-F1
#
_cell.length_a   1.000
_cell.length_b   1.000
_cell.length_c   1.000
_cell.angle_alpha   90.00
_cell.angle_beta   90.00
_cell.angle_gamma   90.00
#
_symmetry.space_group_name_H-M   'P 1'
#
loop_
_entity.id
_entity.type
_entity.pdbx_description
1 polymer ?
#
loop_
_entity_poly.entity_id
_entity_poly.type
_entity_poly.pdbx_seq_one_letter_code
_entity_poly.pdbx_strand_id
1 'polypeptide(L)'
;MQIKWTWLAFAVALLLPPVPLSASLRNFLKSRRNASASVRSLLAIWQNWADLIRAALGTYLLTELAVEVDRGVKGAATEALMLQAAVLGVVLLCQTVRFGRGARLVAPVFYLCGYTVVLGGYVAGGFAVFVGWLFAVGGRNAAYQLPIMGVALGTAGYLLDFNLRLVLACGLIFVPLFLSFMARQQLAFVAREPAPLTA
;
A
#
# COMPACT_ATOMS: atom_id res chain seq x y z
N MET A 1 24.02 12.52 3.41
CA MET A 1 22.61 12.30 3.80
C MET A 1 22.51 12.40 5.31
N GLN A 2 21.51 13.12 5.84
CA GLN A 2 21.24 13.15 7.28
C GLN A 2 19.88 12.50 7.56
N ILE A 3 19.85 11.58 8.53
CA ILE A 3 18.63 10.87 8.93
C ILE A 3 18.11 11.50 10.22
N LYS A 4 16.87 12.00 10.18
CA LYS A 4 16.15 12.47 11.37
C LYS A 4 15.42 11.29 11.99
N TRP A 5 16.10 10.59 12.89
CA TRP A 5 15.63 9.35 13.51
C TRP A 5 14.24 9.44 14.16
N THR A 6 13.88 10.59 14.72
CA THR A 6 12.54 10.85 15.29
C THR A 6 11.45 10.73 14.23
N TRP A 7 11.61 11.44 13.10
CA TRP A 7 10.67 11.37 11.98
C TRP A 7 10.65 10.00 11.32
N LEU A 8 11.81 9.34 11.22
CA LEU A 8 11.89 7.98 10.71
C LEU A 8 11.10 7.00 11.58
N ALA A 9 11.23 7.09 12.92
CA ALA A 9 10.49 6.25 13.84
C ALA A 9 8.97 6.48 13.73
N PHE A 10 8.53 7.74 13.66
CA PHE A 10 7.11 8.07 13.45
C PHE A 10 6.58 7.55 12.10
N ALA A 11 7.36 7.72 11.03
CA ALA A 11 7.01 7.21 9.71
C ALA A 11 6.83 5.69 9.73
N VAL A 12 7.80 4.95 10.28
CA VAL A 12 7.73 3.49 10.40
C VAL A 12 6.55 3.06 11.26
N ALA A 13 6.29 3.73 12.39
CA ALA A 13 5.16 3.41 13.26
C ALA A 13 3.80 3.56 12.55
N LEU A 14 3.63 4.59 11.70
CA LEU A 14 2.42 4.77 10.90
C LEU A 14 2.30 3.75 9.75
N LEU A 15 3.42 3.41 9.13
CA LEU A 15 3.46 2.51 7.98
C LEU A 15 3.20 1.06 8.38
N LEU A 16 3.68 0.64 9.55
CA LEU A 16 3.46 -0.71 10.08
C LEU A 16 1.96 -1.04 10.21
N PRO A 17 1.57 -2.31 10.03
CA PRO A 17 0.20 -2.72 10.28
C PRO A 17 -0.20 -2.34 11.73
N PRO A 18 -1.43 -1.85 11.95
CA PRO A 18 -1.89 -1.54 13.29
C PRO A 18 -1.74 -2.79 14.18
N VAL A 19 -1.15 -2.60 15.37
CA VAL A 19 -1.00 -3.66 16.37
C VAL A 19 -2.35 -4.34 16.55
N PRO A 20 -2.42 -5.69 16.55
CA PRO A 20 -3.68 -6.42 16.62
C PRO A 20 -4.53 -5.89 17.78
N LEU A 21 -5.65 -5.26 17.42
CA LEU A 21 -6.64 -4.75 18.36
C LEU A 21 -7.10 -5.88 19.29
N SER A 22 -7.46 -5.50 20.52
CA SER A 22 -7.95 -6.39 21.57
C SER A 22 -9.06 -7.31 21.04
N ALA A 23 -9.17 -8.50 21.63
CA ALA A 23 -10.11 -9.53 21.18
C ALA A 23 -11.58 -9.02 21.12
N SER A 24 -11.97 -8.06 21.96
CA SER A 24 -13.33 -7.50 21.96
C SER A 24 -13.60 -6.63 20.72
N LEU A 25 -12.66 -5.78 20.31
CA LEU A 25 -12.77 -4.99 19.09
C LEU A 25 -12.72 -5.89 17.85
N ARG A 26 -11.90 -6.94 17.91
CA ARG A 26 -11.82 -7.95 16.84
C ARG A 26 -13.15 -8.68 16.64
N ASN A 27 -13.87 -8.99 17.72
CA ASN A 27 -15.17 -9.64 17.67
C ASN A 27 -16.28 -8.68 17.19
N PHE A 28 -16.24 -7.41 17.61
CA PHE A 28 -17.13 -6.37 17.09
C PHE A 28 -16.96 -6.16 15.57
N LEU A 29 -15.71 -6.19 15.09
CA LEU A 29 -15.38 -6.04 13.68
C LEU A 29 -15.61 -7.31 12.85
N LYS A 30 -15.56 -8.51 13.45
CA LYS A 30 -15.90 -9.78 12.80
C LYS A 30 -17.34 -9.82 12.32
N SER A 31 -18.28 -9.20 13.05
CA SER A 31 -19.71 -9.14 12.70
C SER A 31 -19.97 -8.48 11.32
N ARG A 32 -19.10 -7.56 10.87
CA ARG A 32 -19.22 -6.89 9.55
C ARG A 32 -18.37 -7.51 8.44
N ARG A 33 -17.65 -8.62 8.70
CA ARG A 33 -16.59 -9.16 7.84
C ARG A 33 -17.07 -10.17 6.78
N ASN A 34 -18.37 -10.47 6.74
CA ASN A 34 -19.01 -11.35 5.73
C ASN A 34 -19.29 -10.62 4.41
N ALA A 35 -18.41 -9.71 4.01
CA ALA A 35 -18.62 -8.92 2.82
C ALA A 35 -17.96 -9.61 1.62
N SER A 36 -18.73 -9.81 0.56
CA SER A 36 -18.28 -10.36 -0.71
C SER A 36 -17.09 -9.57 -1.27
N ALA A 37 -16.33 -10.15 -2.21
CA ALA A 37 -15.24 -9.48 -2.95
C ALA A 37 -15.70 -8.26 -3.80
N SER A 38 -16.90 -7.75 -3.54
CA SER A 38 -17.45 -6.58 -4.20
C SER A 38 -16.70 -5.31 -3.81
N VAL A 39 -16.52 -4.41 -4.78
CA VAL A 39 -15.88 -3.12 -4.56
C VAL A 39 -16.58 -2.29 -3.47
N ARG A 40 -17.91 -2.40 -3.37
CA ARG A 40 -18.69 -1.71 -2.34
C ARG A 40 -18.32 -2.13 -0.92
N SER A 41 -18.01 -3.42 -0.70
CA SER A 41 -17.61 -3.87 0.62
C SER A 41 -16.28 -3.28 1.05
N LEU A 42 -15.33 -3.18 0.13
CA LEU A 42 -14.02 -2.58 0.39
C LEU A 42 -14.14 -1.11 0.78
N LEU A 43 -15.00 -0.36 0.09
CA LEU A 43 -15.24 1.05 0.38
C LEU A 43 -16.00 1.28 1.71
N ALA A 44 -16.81 0.32 2.15
CA ALA A 44 -17.59 0.44 3.39
C ALA A 44 -16.77 0.15 4.67
N ILE A 45 -15.59 -0.44 4.55
CA ILE A 45 -14.73 -0.80 5.69
C ILE A 45 -13.93 0.44 6.12
N TRP A 46 -14.20 1.00 7.29
CA TRP A 46 -13.50 2.21 7.77
C TRP A 46 -11.99 2.01 7.94
N GLN A 47 -11.54 0.79 8.28
CA GLN A 47 -10.11 0.48 8.43
C GLN A 47 -9.33 0.69 7.14
N ASN A 48 -9.96 0.46 5.99
CA ASN A 48 -9.33 0.70 4.70
C ASN A 48 -9.02 2.20 4.50
N TRP A 49 -9.92 3.08 4.94
CA TRP A 49 -9.68 4.53 4.90
C TRP A 49 -8.61 4.97 5.90
N ALA A 50 -8.60 4.40 7.11
CA ALA A 50 -7.53 4.64 8.07
C ALA A 50 -6.17 4.16 7.55
N ASP A 51 -6.14 3.01 6.85
CA ASP A 51 -4.95 2.48 6.18
C ASP A 51 -4.44 3.40 5.07
N LEU A 52 -5.35 4.01 4.29
CA LEU A 52 -4.99 5.01 3.29
C LEU A 52 -4.33 6.23 3.93
N ILE A 53 -4.96 6.81 4.96
CA ILE A 53 -4.45 8.01 5.64
C ILE A 53 -3.11 7.72 6.29
N ARG A 54 -2.97 6.61 7.04
CA ARG A 54 -1.68 6.29 7.69
C ARG A 54 -0.59 6.01 6.67
N ALA A 55 -0.91 5.37 5.55
CA ALA A 55 0.07 5.12 4.49
C ALA A 55 0.53 6.41 3.85
N ALA A 56 -0.40 7.32 3.53
CA ALA A 56 -0.07 8.64 2.99
C ALA A 56 0.80 9.44 3.96
N LEU A 57 0.37 9.59 5.22
CA LEU A 57 1.13 10.33 6.23
C LEU A 57 2.50 9.70 6.52
N GLY A 58 2.54 8.38 6.72
CA GLY A 58 3.80 7.68 6.97
C GLY A 58 4.78 7.78 5.80
N THR A 59 4.27 7.71 4.57
CA THR A 59 5.10 7.91 3.37
C THR A 59 5.61 9.34 3.29
N TYR A 60 4.75 10.33 3.53
CA TYR A 60 5.13 11.75 3.54
C TYR A 60 6.22 12.05 4.58
N LEU A 61 6.04 11.56 5.82
CA LEU A 61 7.04 11.70 6.87
C LEU A 61 8.37 11.08 6.46
N LEU A 62 8.34 9.89 5.84
CA LEU A 62 9.55 9.21 5.38
C LEU A 62 10.25 9.97 4.25
N THR A 63 9.51 10.49 3.28
CA THR A 63 10.08 11.06 2.06
C THR A 63 10.47 12.52 2.19
N GLU A 64 9.73 13.29 3.00
CA GLU A 64 9.91 14.74 3.13
C GLU A 64 10.60 15.15 4.44
N LEU A 65 10.41 14.41 5.54
CA LEU A 65 10.91 14.83 6.86
C LEU A 65 12.03 13.95 7.44
N ALA A 66 12.01 12.64 7.19
CA ALA A 66 12.93 11.70 7.81
C ALA A 66 14.32 11.67 7.17
N VAL A 67 14.40 11.96 5.87
CA VAL A 67 15.64 11.86 5.10
C VAL A 67 15.95 13.20 4.44
N GLU A 68 17.00 13.85 4.91
CA GLU A 68 17.49 15.10 4.34
C GLU A 68 18.67 14.82 3.40
N VAL A 69 18.49 15.18 2.14
CA VAL A 69 19.47 14.94 1.07
C VAL A 69 20.33 16.17 0.90
N ASP A 70 21.61 16.03 1.25
CA ASP A 70 22.62 17.03 0.94
C ASP A 70 22.92 17.03 -0.56
N ARG A 71 22.59 18.14 -1.24
CA ARG A 71 22.77 18.29 -2.69
C ARG A 71 24.24 18.43 -3.10
N GLY A 72 25.14 18.72 -2.16
CA GLY A 72 26.58 18.83 -2.42
C GLY A 72 27.29 17.48 -2.55
N VAL A 73 26.67 16.39 -2.09
CA VAL A 73 27.27 15.05 -2.08
C VAL A 73 26.72 14.21 -3.24
N LYS A 74 27.59 13.85 -4.18
CA LYS A 74 27.24 12.94 -5.28
C LYS A 74 26.71 11.61 -4.72
N GLY A 75 25.57 11.15 -5.21
CA GLY A 75 24.97 9.86 -4.82
C GLY A 75 24.03 9.90 -3.61
N ALA A 76 24.02 10.98 -2.81
CA ALA A 76 23.19 11.06 -1.61
C ALA A 76 21.68 10.92 -1.89
N ALA A 77 21.21 11.39 -3.06
CA ALA A 77 19.83 11.23 -3.48
C ALA A 77 19.47 9.77 -3.78
N THR A 78 20.39 9.02 -4.38
CA THR A 78 20.21 7.60 -4.69
C THR A 78 20.20 6.76 -3.42
N GLU A 79 21.11 7.04 -2.48
CA GLU A 79 21.13 6.38 -1.16
C GLU A 79 19.83 6.62 -0.38
N ALA A 80 19.35 7.87 -0.36
CA ALA A 80 18.08 8.21 0.25
C ALA A 80 16.91 7.44 -0.38
N LEU A 81 16.88 7.36 -1.70
CA LEU A 81 15.86 6.60 -2.42
C LEU A 81 15.94 5.10 -2.11
N MET A 82 17.14 4.51 -2.02
CA MET A 82 17.32 3.11 -1.66
C MET A 82 16.83 2.81 -0.24
N LEU A 83 17.12 3.69 0.72
CA LEU A 83 16.61 3.57 2.09
C LEU A 83 15.07 3.63 2.11
N GLN A 84 14.50 4.61 1.40
CA GLN A 84 13.04 4.73 1.27
C GLN A 84 12.45 3.47 0.64
N ALA A 85 13.02 2.98 -0.46
CA ALA A 85 12.59 1.75 -1.12
C ALA A 85 12.64 0.53 -0.18
N ALA A 86 13.72 0.40 0.61
CA ALA A 86 13.87 -0.70 1.56
C ALA A 86 12.80 -0.67 2.66
N VAL A 87 12.60 0.50 3.31
CA VAL A 87 11.60 0.66 4.37
C VAL A 87 10.20 0.37 3.84
N LEU A 88 9.84 0.97 2.70
CA LEU A 88 8.51 0.87 2.12
C LEU A 88 8.24 -0.53 1.58
N GLY A 89 9.25 -1.16 0.97
CA GLY A 89 9.20 -2.54 0.51
C GLY A 89 8.97 -3.52 1.67
N VAL A 90 9.76 -3.43 2.74
CA VAL A 90 9.61 -4.31 3.92
C VAL A 90 8.22 -4.16 4.54
N VAL A 91 7.76 -2.93 4.74
CA VAL A 91 6.43 -2.71 5.30
C VAL A 91 5.33 -3.24 4.38
N LEU A 92 5.42 -3.00 3.07
CA LEU A 92 4.47 -3.53 2.11
C LEU A 92 4.42 -5.07 2.14
N LEU A 93 5.56 -5.74 2.28
CA LEU A 93 5.62 -7.20 2.46
C LEU A 93 4.88 -7.62 3.73
N CYS A 94 5.08 -6.93 4.85
CA CYS A 94 4.35 -7.18 6.09
C CYS A 94 2.83 -6.99 5.95
N GLN A 95 2.38 -6.02 5.14
CA GLN A 95 0.95 -5.81 4.87
C GLN A 95 0.37 -6.88 3.93
N THR A 96 1.18 -7.34 2.99
CA THR A 96 0.76 -8.27 1.92
C THR A 96 0.71 -9.70 2.42
N VAL A 97 1.71 -10.14 3.20
CA VAL A 97 1.82 -11.51 3.69
C VAL A 97 1.18 -11.61 5.07
N ARG A 98 0.10 -12.39 5.19
CA ARG A 98 -0.53 -12.70 6.47
C ARG A 98 -0.26 -14.15 6.86
N PHE A 99 0.32 -14.33 8.04
CA PHE A 99 0.52 -15.62 8.66
C PHE A 99 -0.66 -15.94 9.59
N GLY A 100 -1.47 -16.92 9.21
CA GLY A 100 -2.54 -17.49 10.05
C GLY A 100 -2.32 -18.99 10.20
N ARG A 101 -3.32 -19.81 9.83
CA ARG A 101 -3.16 -21.27 9.64
C ARG A 101 -2.29 -21.65 8.42
N GLY A 102 -1.56 -20.70 7.87
CA GLY A 102 -0.80 -20.76 6.62
C GLY A 102 -0.49 -19.34 6.11
N ALA A 103 0.47 -19.22 5.20
CA ALA A 103 0.77 -17.96 4.53
C ALA A 103 -0.32 -17.65 3.49
N ARG A 104 -0.91 -16.46 3.58
CA ARG A 104 -1.90 -15.94 2.63
C ARG A 104 -1.50 -14.57 2.15
N LEU A 105 -1.74 -14.30 0.87
CA LEU A 105 -1.49 -13.00 0.27
C LEU A 105 -2.77 -12.16 0.26
N VAL A 106 -2.69 -10.96 0.82
CA VAL A 106 -3.77 -9.98 0.87
C VAL A 106 -3.34 -8.74 0.09
N ALA A 107 -4.22 -8.19 -0.74
CA ALA A 107 -4.00 -6.93 -1.44
C ALA A 107 -4.20 -5.74 -0.48
N PRO A 108 -3.16 -4.99 -0.07
CA PRO A 108 -3.36 -3.84 0.79
C PRO A 108 -3.73 -2.62 -0.07
N VAL A 109 -4.86 -2.69 -0.79
CA VAL A 109 -5.25 -1.73 -1.85
C VAL A 109 -5.23 -0.29 -1.36
N PHE A 110 -5.87 0.00 -0.24
CA PHE A 110 -5.97 1.37 0.26
C PHE A 110 -4.64 1.91 0.79
N TYR A 111 -3.84 1.03 1.42
CA TYR A 111 -2.48 1.36 1.82
C TYR A 111 -1.64 1.75 0.58
N LEU A 112 -1.73 0.97 -0.50
CA LEU A 112 -1.08 1.28 -1.77
C LEU A 112 -1.62 2.55 -2.44
N CYS A 113 -2.91 2.87 -2.28
CA CYS A 113 -3.45 4.16 -2.72
C CYS A 113 -2.76 5.33 -2.00
N GLY A 114 -2.71 5.30 -0.66
CA GLY A 114 -2.06 6.36 0.13
C GLY A 114 -0.58 6.51 -0.21
N TYR A 115 0.11 5.38 -0.38
CA TYR A 115 1.49 5.30 -0.86
C TYR A 115 1.69 6.00 -2.21
N THR A 116 0.83 5.66 -3.18
CA THR A 116 0.90 6.10 -4.56
C THR A 116 0.66 7.60 -4.69
N VAL A 117 -0.30 8.16 -3.94
CA VAL A 117 -0.58 9.62 -3.97
C VAL A 117 0.64 10.43 -3.56
N VAL A 118 1.40 9.97 -2.57
CA VAL A 118 2.54 10.73 -2.06
C VAL A 118 3.78 10.56 -2.94
N LEU A 119 4.14 9.32 -3.27
CA LEU A 119 5.37 9.07 -4.04
C LEU A 119 5.25 9.31 -5.53
N GLY A 120 4.07 9.06 -6.10
CA GLY A 120 3.77 9.44 -7.47
C GLY A 120 3.60 10.95 -7.63
N GLY A 121 3.61 11.71 -6.53
CA GLY A 121 3.20 13.11 -6.51
C GLY A 121 1.67 13.25 -6.51
N TYR A 122 1.17 14.30 -5.87
CA TYR A 122 -0.26 14.45 -5.59
C TYR A 122 -1.13 14.41 -6.85
N VAL A 123 -0.64 14.94 -7.97
CA VAL A 123 -1.38 14.98 -9.24
C VAL A 123 -1.34 13.63 -9.94
N ALA A 124 -0.15 13.10 -10.29
CA ALA A 124 -0.03 11.85 -11.04
C ALA A 124 -0.48 10.63 -10.20
N GLY A 125 -0.11 10.59 -8.92
CA GLY A 125 -0.55 9.58 -7.97
C GLY A 125 -2.06 9.63 -7.71
N GLY A 126 -2.62 10.84 -7.52
CA GLY A 126 -4.05 11.04 -7.35
C GLY A 126 -4.85 10.59 -8.59
N PHE A 127 -4.39 10.97 -9.78
CA PHE A 127 -4.96 10.52 -11.05
C PHE A 127 -4.93 8.99 -11.19
N ALA A 128 -3.78 8.36 -10.92
CA ALA A 128 -3.64 6.91 -11.02
C ALA A 128 -4.59 6.16 -10.07
N VAL A 129 -4.69 6.62 -8.82
CA VAL A 129 -5.62 6.07 -7.83
C VAL A 129 -7.06 6.21 -8.30
N PHE A 130 -7.43 7.39 -8.81
CA PHE A 130 -8.77 7.66 -9.32
C PHE A 130 -9.13 6.73 -10.49
N VAL A 131 -8.25 6.60 -11.49
CA VAL A 131 -8.46 5.72 -12.65
C VAL A 131 -8.54 4.26 -12.22
N GLY A 132 -7.66 3.81 -11.33
CA GLY A 132 -7.71 2.45 -10.77
C GLY A 132 -9.07 2.13 -10.12
N TRP A 133 -9.62 3.07 -9.32
CA TRP A 133 -10.94 2.92 -8.73
C TRP A 133 -12.07 2.99 -9.76
N LEU A 134 -11.98 3.86 -10.77
CA LEU A 134 -12.98 3.96 -11.84
C LEU A 134 -13.16 2.61 -12.56
N PHE A 135 -12.05 1.94 -12.90
CA PHE A 135 -12.08 0.61 -13.52
C PHE A 135 -12.55 -0.48 -12.56
N ALA A 136 -12.14 -0.43 -11.29
CA ALA A 136 -12.60 -1.40 -10.30
C ALA A 136 -14.13 -1.32 -10.11
N VAL A 137 -14.65 -0.10 -9.93
CA VAL A 137 -16.10 0.16 -9.76
C VAL A 137 -16.86 -0.18 -11.05
N GLY A 138 -16.40 0.32 -12.20
CA GLY A 138 -17.04 0.10 -13.50
C GLY A 138 -17.07 -1.37 -13.90
N GLY A 139 -15.95 -2.08 -13.71
CA GLY A 139 -15.84 -3.52 -13.95
C GLY A 139 -16.40 -4.40 -12.83
N ARG A 140 -16.89 -3.81 -11.73
CA ARG A 140 -17.38 -4.48 -10.51
C ARG A 140 -16.39 -5.52 -9.94
N ASN A 141 -15.10 -5.32 -10.18
CA ASN A 141 -14.05 -6.26 -9.79
C ASN A 141 -12.86 -5.50 -9.19
N ALA A 142 -12.60 -5.72 -7.90
CA ALA A 142 -11.50 -5.10 -7.18
C ALA A 142 -10.12 -5.49 -7.73
N ALA A 143 -10.00 -6.62 -8.42
CA ALA A 143 -8.74 -7.08 -9.01
C ALA A 143 -8.19 -6.15 -10.09
N TYR A 144 -9.05 -5.33 -10.72
CA TYR A 144 -8.60 -4.35 -11.70
C TYR A 144 -7.91 -3.13 -11.08
N GLN A 145 -8.11 -2.89 -9.77
CA GLN A 145 -7.64 -1.66 -9.15
C GLN A 145 -6.11 -1.49 -9.27
N LEU A 146 -5.34 -2.46 -8.79
CA LEU A 146 -3.87 -2.37 -8.73
C LEU A 146 -3.20 -2.33 -10.11
N PRO A 147 -3.49 -3.25 -11.06
CA PRO A 147 -2.84 -3.22 -12.36
C PRO A 147 -3.19 -1.95 -13.15
N ILE A 148 -4.46 -1.51 -13.11
CA ILE A 148 -4.86 -0.27 -13.80
C ILE A 148 -4.21 0.96 -13.14
N MET A 149 -4.14 1.00 -11.80
CA MET A 149 -3.44 2.07 -11.09
C MET A 149 -1.96 2.13 -11.47
N GLY A 150 -1.27 0.99 -11.57
CA GLY A 150 0.13 0.94 -12.01
C GLY A 150 0.33 1.44 -13.44
N VAL A 151 -0.53 1.03 -14.37
CA VAL A 151 -0.49 1.49 -15.77
C VAL A 151 -0.80 2.99 -15.88
N ALA A 152 -1.82 3.45 -15.16
CA ALA A 152 -2.21 4.87 -15.14
C ALA A 152 -1.10 5.74 -14.54
N LEU A 153 -0.42 5.27 -13.49
CA LEU A 153 0.72 5.97 -12.89
C LEU A 153 1.91 6.05 -13.85
N GLY A 154 2.25 4.95 -14.51
CA GLY A 154 3.30 4.95 -15.55
C GLY A 154 2.99 5.90 -16.69
N THR A 155 1.73 5.93 -17.15
CA THR A 155 1.27 6.85 -18.19
C THR A 155 1.33 8.31 -17.73
N ALA A 156 0.85 8.61 -16.52
CA ALA A 156 0.90 9.96 -15.96
C ALA A 156 2.35 10.44 -15.76
N GLY A 157 3.25 9.56 -15.32
CA GLY A 157 4.67 9.85 -15.19
C GLY A 157 5.36 10.14 -16.52
N TYR A 158 4.94 9.47 -17.59
CA TYR A 158 5.44 9.75 -18.93
C TYR A 158 4.97 11.12 -19.46
N LEU A 159 3.75 11.54 -19.13
CA LEU A 159 3.14 12.77 -19.65
C LEU A 159 3.46 14.04 -18.85
N LEU A 160 3.60 13.94 -17.51
CA LEU A 160 3.74 15.11 -16.64
C LEU A 160 5.20 15.41 -16.30
N ASP A 161 5.86 14.49 -15.60
CA ASP A 161 7.30 14.57 -15.30
C ASP A 161 7.78 13.22 -14.74
N PHE A 162 8.81 12.66 -15.35
CA PHE A 162 9.33 11.34 -14.98
C PHE A 162 10.38 11.48 -13.88
N ASN A 163 10.17 10.79 -12.76
CA ASN A 163 11.12 10.77 -11.66
C ASN A 163 11.25 9.38 -11.02
N LEU A 164 12.36 9.14 -10.32
CA LEU A 164 12.66 7.84 -9.71
C LEU A 164 11.69 7.46 -8.58
N ARG A 165 11.06 8.43 -7.91
CA ARG A 165 10.04 8.14 -6.88
C ARG A 165 8.78 7.55 -7.52
N LEU A 166 8.42 8.00 -8.71
CA LEU A 166 7.33 7.44 -9.50
C LEU A 166 7.63 6.02 -9.95
N VAL A 167 8.87 5.75 -10.40
CA VAL A 167 9.31 4.38 -10.73
C VAL A 167 9.20 3.46 -9.53
N LEU A 168 9.65 3.92 -8.35
CA LEU A 168 9.52 3.19 -7.10
C LEU A 168 8.04 2.92 -6.76
N ALA A 169 7.17 3.93 -6.90
CA ALA A 169 5.74 3.80 -6.69
C ALA A 169 5.12 2.74 -7.61
N CYS A 170 5.39 2.82 -8.92
CA CYS A 170 4.97 1.81 -9.89
C CYS A 170 5.45 0.42 -9.49
N GLY A 171 6.73 0.24 -9.18
CA GLY A 171 7.29 -1.04 -8.78
C GLY A 171 6.58 -1.65 -7.58
N LEU A 172 6.29 -0.85 -6.55
CA LEU A 172 5.65 -1.33 -5.33
C LEU A 172 4.17 -1.67 -5.51
N ILE A 173 3.45 -1.02 -6.43
CA ILE A 173 2.08 -1.42 -6.79
C ILE A 173 2.05 -2.87 -7.31
N PHE A 174 3.08 -3.27 -8.07
CA PHE A 174 3.15 -4.61 -8.66
C PHE A 174 3.68 -5.68 -7.71
N VAL A 175 4.28 -5.33 -6.56
CA VAL A 175 4.83 -6.32 -5.61
C VAL A 175 3.79 -7.36 -5.17
N PRO A 176 2.57 -7.01 -4.70
CA PRO A 176 1.58 -8.01 -4.33
C PRO A 176 1.15 -8.90 -5.50
N LEU A 177 1.05 -8.33 -6.70
CA LEU A 177 0.68 -9.06 -7.91
C LEU A 177 1.77 -10.07 -8.29
N PHE A 178 3.04 -9.65 -8.22
CA PHE A 178 4.19 -10.51 -8.48
C PHE A 178 4.31 -11.63 -7.45
N LEU A 179 4.12 -11.33 -6.16
CA LEU A 179 4.10 -12.34 -5.10
C LEU A 179 2.96 -13.35 -5.30
N SER A 180 1.77 -12.88 -5.69
CA SER A 180 0.62 -13.74 -6.01
C SER A 180 0.95 -14.70 -7.16
N PHE A 181 1.60 -14.19 -8.20
CA PHE A 181 2.06 -14.99 -9.33
C PHE A 181 3.13 -16.02 -8.92
N MET A 182 4.17 -15.61 -8.18
CA MET A 182 5.25 -16.49 -7.72
C MET A 182 4.76 -17.58 -6.77
N ALA A 183 3.87 -17.24 -5.83
CA ALA A 183 3.31 -18.19 -4.88
C ALA A 183 2.21 -19.07 -5.49
N ARG A 184 1.76 -18.78 -6.73
CA ARG A 184 0.58 -19.40 -7.36
C ARG A 184 -0.67 -19.34 -6.46
N GLN A 185 -0.81 -18.26 -5.70
CA GLN A 185 -1.93 -18.03 -4.78
C GLN A 185 -2.78 -16.87 -5.27
N GLN A 186 -4.10 -16.99 -5.12
CA GLN A 186 -5.00 -15.86 -5.39
C GLN A 186 -4.84 -14.76 -4.34
N LEU A 187 -4.73 -13.52 -4.80
CA LEU A 187 -4.66 -12.34 -3.95
C LEU A 187 -6.03 -12.08 -3.32
N ALA A 188 -6.12 -12.14 -1.99
CA ALA A 188 -7.35 -11.86 -1.28
C ALA A 188 -7.52 -10.34 -1.08
N PHE A 189 -8.68 -9.78 -1.44
CA PHE A 189 -8.99 -8.36 -1.22
C PHE A 189 -9.65 -8.10 0.14
N VAL A 190 -10.17 -9.16 0.78
CA VAL A 190 -10.74 -9.14 2.12
C VAL A 190 -10.13 -10.29 2.92
N ALA A 191 -9.62 -10.00 4.11
CA ALA A 191 -9.14 -11.04 5.02
C ALA A 191 -10.32 -11.84 5.59
N ARG A 192 -10.72 -12.91 4.89
CA ARG A 192 -11.72 -13.89 5.36
C ARG A 192 -11.02 -14.93 6.22
N GLU A 193 -11.39 -15.06 7.49
CA GLU A 193 -11.05 -16.27 8.25
C GLU A 193 -11.86 -17.44 7.66
N PRO A 194 -11.27 -18.61 7.42
CA PRO A 194 -12.05 -19.78 7.05
C PRO A 194 -12.98 -20.14 8.23
N ALA A 195 -14.19 -20.60 7.93
CA ALA A 195 -15.04 -21.18 8.96
C ALA A 195 -14.26 -22.28 9.71
N PRO A 196 -14.42 -22.41 11.03
CA PRO A 196 -13.89 -23.57 11.72
C PRO A 196 -14.45 -24.82 11.02
N LEU A 197 -13.56 -25.74 10.65
CA LEU A 197 -13.97 -27.07 10.24
C LEU A 197 -14.67 -27.66 11.46
N THR A 198 -16.00 -27.70 11.43
CA THR A 198 -16.78 -28.52 12.35
C THR A 198 -16.43 -29.95 12.01
N ALA A 199 -15.59 -30.56 12.84
CA ALA A 199 -15.36 -31.99 12.87
C ALA A 199 -16.57 -32.70 13.48
#